data_AF-A0A955WWW6-F1
#
_entry.id   AF-A0A955WWW6-F1
#
_cell.length_a   1.000
_cell.length_b   1.000
_cell.length_c   1.000
_cell.angle_alpha   90.00
_cell.angle_beta   90.00
_cell.angle_gamma   90.00
#
_symmetry.space_group_name_H-M   'P 1'
#
loop_
_entity.id
_entity.type
_entity.pdbx_description
1 polymer ?
#
loop_
_entity_poly.entity_id
_entity_poly.type
_entity_poly.pdbx_seq_one_letter_code
_entity_poly.pdbx_strand_id
1 'polypeptide(L)'
;AVLGWGVGADGQCAVVSGCGCDEGCAGRVFDDEAACEAACEAPVGCPDADIDRICDADDSVCNADGTLLMCRRVAPDCPRGTVPEVRNGCYTDVCVSWDDCGEGPAPDCQQDADCAADEICLNQVCEPAPMCGRRAELDPNDRMYDRFEGTGANNACRQDADCVIGGCSAEVCAAEPAISTCEGLPNTPQGSCGCVNGQCIWWVDDCAEPCADSDNDGTCDAEDRVCNLDRLDIACDALPPRCAAGTVPEARGGCWTGQCVTWAQCGQPVEPEPQACGGFVGARCPAGEICVDDPRDDCDPNRGGADCPGICQAAPAMCSPIEPGEFGLCEAVLGWGIGGDGQCTVVSGCGCDEACDGRVFPDQATCQRSCGLVDPPICREDADDDGICDGLDEICNLDAVALNCRALPPRCAAGTVPELRNGCWTGQCVSWAQCGGGGAVEAEPIMCGGVGQRCPLGMSCYVYDFACGPAGNGGGVCPSACVDDAAVCSAVRPGEFGDCRAIIGWGVSANGVCGAVSGCACDAGCAGRVFPDERACVNTCQAR
;
A
#
# COMPACT_ATOMS: atom_id res chain seq x y z
N ALA A 1 -22.42 24.27 -60.60
CA ALA A 1 -22.12 23.32 -61.69
C ALA A 1 -22.84 22.03 -61.38
N VAL A 2 -23.40 21.35 -62.39
CA VAL A 2 -23.89 19.98 -62.20
C VAL A 2 -22.65 19.11 -61.98
N LEU A 3 -22.57 18.44 -60.83
CA LEU A 3 -21.39 17.65 -60.45
C LEU A 3 -21.52 16.18 -60.88
N GLY A 4 -22.75 15.69 -61.08
CA GLY A 4 -23.06 14.33 -61.52
C GLY A 4 -24.40 13.86 -60.97
N TRP A 5 -24.59 12.54 -60.90
CA TRP A 5 -25.76 11.88 -60.33
C TRP A 5 -25.45 11.29 -58.95
N GLY A 6 -26.43 11.29 -58.05
CA GLY A 6 -26.31 10.73 -56.70
C GLY A 6 -27.69 10.39 -56.13
N VAL A 7 -27.71 9.61 -55.05
CA VAL A 7 -28.97 9.10 -54.48
C VAL A 7 -29.57 10.13 -53.51
N GLY A 8 -30.82 10.52 -53.77
CA GLY A 8 -31.60 11.37 -52.88
C GLY A 8 -32.07 10.61 -51.63
N ALA A 9 -32.58 11.34 -50.64
CA ALA A 9 -33.12 10.76 -49.41
C ALA A 9 -34.33 9.83 -49.62
N ASP A 10 -34.92 9.85 -50.82
CA ASP A 10 -35.98 8.95 -51.26
C ASP A 10 -35.46 7.66 -51.92
N GLY A 11 -34.14 7.46 -51.97
CA GLY A 11 -33.49 6.30 -52.57
C GLY A 11 -33.45 6.34 -54.10
N GLN A 12 -33.86 7.43 -54.74
CA GLN A 12 -33.82 7.57 -56.21
C GLN A 12 -32.58 8.34 -56.67
N CYS A 13 -32.05 7.96 -57.83
CA CYS A 13 -30.95 8.68 -58.47
C CYS A 13 -31.44 10.02 -59.03
N ALA A 14 -30.79 11.11 -58.62
CA ALA A 14 -31.10 12.45 -59.07
C ALA A 14 -29.83 13.25 -59.37
N VAL A 15 -29.97 14.31 -60.15
CA VAL A 15 -28.85 15.20 -60.51
C VAL A 15 -28.43 16.02 -59.29
N VAL A 16 -27.16 15.88 -58.87
CA VAL A 16 -26.61 16.58 -57.69
C VAL A 16 -25.95 17.89 -58.12
N SER A 17 -26.47 19.00 -57.59
CA SER A 17 -25.90 20.34 -57.76
C SER A 17 -25.55 20.96 -56.41
N GLY A 18 -24.46 20.52 -55.78
CA GLY A 18 -23.95 21.05 -54.50
C GLY A 18 -23.52 19.97 -53.51
N CYS A 19 -22.89 20.36 -52.40
CA CYS A 19 -22.20 19.49 -51.43
C CYS A 19 -23.12 18.64 -50.51
N GLY A 20 -24.18 18.03 -51.03
CA GLY A 20 -25.05 17.13 -50.25
C GLY A 20 -25.18 15.78 -50.93
N CYS A 21 -24.55 14.75 -50.37
CA CYS A 21 -24.83 13.35 -50.69
C CYS A 21 -25.23 12.66 -49.37
N ASP A 22 -26.30 11.86 -49.40
CA ASP A 22 -26.77 11.06 -48.27
C ASP A 22 -25.82 9.89 -47.97
N GLU A 23 -25.77 9.40 -46.73
CA GLU A 23 -24.80 8.41 -46.24
C GLU A 23 -24.99 7.01 -46.84
N GLY A 24 -26.16 6.73 -47.44
CA GLY A 24 -26.55 5.40 -47.92
C GLY A 24 -25.73 4.80 -49.07
N CYS A 25 -25.13 5.60 -49.96
CA CYS A 25 -24.23 5.11 -51.03
C CYS A 25 -22.80 5.74 -50.90
N ALA A 26 -22.34 5.94 -49.66
CA ALA A 26 -20.97 6.35 -49.28
C ALA A 26 -20.45 7.66 -49.93
N GLY A 27 -21.34 8.61 -50.23
CA GLY A 27 -20.96 9.94 -50.74
C GLY A 27 -20.36 9.94 -52.16
N ARG A 28 -20.63 8.90 -52.98
CA ARG A 28 -20.13 8.82 -54.36
C ARG A 28 -21.02 9.62 -55.33
N VAL A 29 -20.37 10.28 -56.28
CA VAL A 29 -21.02 10.98 -57.40
C VAL A 29 -20.73 10.18 -58.67
N PHE A 30 -21.77 9.89 -59.45
CA PHE A 30 -21.72 9.06 -60.65
C PHE A 30 -21.81 9.93 -61.92
N ASP A 31 -21.16 9.48 -62.98
CA ASP A 31 -21.11 10.22 -64.25
C ASP A 31 -22.46 10.20 -65.00
N ASP A 32 -23.30 9.19 -64.75
CA ASP A 32 -24.65 9.07 -65.32
C ASP A 32 -25.63 8.34 -64.38
N GLU A 33 -26.93 8.46 -64.72
CA GLU A 33 -28.06 7.89 -63.97
C GLU A 33 -28.00 6.36 -63.92
N ALA A 34 -27.60 5.69 -65.00
CA ALA A 34 -27.55 4.24 -65.09
C ALA A 34 -26.46 3.65 -64.18
N ALA A 35 -25.31 4.32 -64.05
CA ALA A 35 -24.25 3.95 -63.12
C ALA A 35 -24.69 4.12 -61.65
N CYS A 36 -25.53 5.11 -61.36
CA CYS A 36 -26.10 5.31 -60.04
C CYS A 36 -27.13 4.22 -59.69
N GLU A 37 -28.05 3.89 -60.60
CA GLU A 37 -29.07 2.85 -60.39
C GLU A 37 -28.45 1.46 -60.23
N ALA A 38 -27.46 1.10 -61.07
CA ALA A 38 -26.79 -0.19 -61.00
C ALA A 38 -26.00 -0.39 -59.69
N ALA A 39 -25.52 0.69 -59.07
CA ALA A 39 -24.77 0.63 -57.83
C ALA A 39 -25.66 0.43 -56.59
N CYS A 40 -26.93 0.86 -56.63
CA CYS A 40 -27.83 0.81 -55.46
C CYS A 40 -29.03 -0.18 -55.66
N GLU A 41 -29.09 -0.98 -56.75
CA GLU A 41 -30.06 -2.09 -56.96
C GLU A 41 -29.58 -3.51 -56.60
N ALA A 42 -28.41 -3.68 -55.97
CA ALA A 42 -28.01 -5.01 -55.49
C ALA A 42 -28.95 -5.47 -54.34
N PRO A 43 -29.58 -6.65 -54.44
CA PRO A 43 -30.46 -7.14 -53.38
C PRO A 43 -29.64 -7.35 -52.11
N VAL A 44 -30.18 -6.88 -50.99
CA VAL A 44 -29.60 -6.96 -49.64
C VAL A 44 -29.40 -8.43 -49.25
N GLY A 45 -28.26 -8.98 -49.66
CA GLY A 45 -27.63 -10.20 -49.21
C GLY A 45 -26.15 -9.88 -49.02
N CYS A 46 -25.50 -10.52 -48.05
CA CYS A 46 -24.12 -10.25 -47.66
C CYS A 46 -23.20 -10.10 -48.90
N PRO A 47 -22.34 -9.06 -48.96
CA PRO A 47 -21.36 -8.93 -50.03
C PRO A 47 -20.38 -10.10 -49.96
N ASP A 48 -20.62 -11.09 -50.81
CA ASP A 48 -19.70 -12.18 -51.16
C ASP A 48 -18.44 -11.55 -51.78
N ALA A 49 -17.41 -11.38 -50.96
CA ALA A 49 -16.22 -10.58 -51.25
C ALA A 49 -15.25 -11.32 -52.18
N ASP A 50 -15.27 -12.65 -52.18
CA ASP A 50 -14.41 -13.49 -53.02
C ASP A 50 -15.14 -14.11 -54.23
N ILE A 51 -16.47 -13.93 -54.31
CA ILE A 51 -17.35 -14.26 -55.44
C ILE A 51 -17.52 -15.78 -55.61
N ASP A 52 -17.39 -16.56 -54.54
CA ASP A 52 -17.55 -18.01 -54.58
C ASP A 52 -19.01 -18.47 -54.35
N ARG A 53 -19.88 -17.53 -53.98
CA ARG A 53 -21.31 -17.70 -53.64
C ARG A 53 -21.57 -18.43 -52.33
N ILE A 54 -20.60 -18.47 -51.43
CA ILE A 54 -20.66 -19.08 -50.10
C ILE A 54 -20.24 -17.99 -49.11
N CYS A 55 -21.13 -17.60 -48.19
CA CYS A 55 -20.73 -16.63 -47.18
C CYS A 55 -19.90 -17.30 -46.09
N ASP A 56 -18.59 -17.05 -46.10
CA ASP A 56 -17.64 -17.59 -45.13
C ASP A 56 -16.64 -16.54 -44.60
N ALA A 57 -15.53 -17.00 -44.01
CA ALA A 57 -14.54 -16.14 -43.37
C ALA A 57 -13.76 -15.24 -44.35
N ASP A 58 -13.84 -15.54 -45.66
CA ASP A 58 -13.18 -14.74 -46.70
C ASP A 58 -14.03 -13.52 -47.11
N ASP A 59 -15.25 -13.38 -46.56
CA ASP A 59 -16.12 -12.21 -46.74
C ASP A 59 -15.80 -11.07 -45.76
N SER A 60 -15.20 -10.01 -46.29
CA SER A 60 -14.71 -8.82 -45.55
C SER A 60 -15.74 -8.03 -44.71
N VAL A 61 -17.02 -8.41 -44.70
CA VAL A 61 -18.09 -7.78 -43.90
C VAL A 61 -18.64 -8.72 -42.82
N CYS A 62 -18.10 -9.93 -42.67
CA CYS A 62 -18.24 -10.72 -41.45
C CYS A 62 -17.19 -10.24 -40.41
N ASN A 63 -17.63 -9.98 -39.18
CA ASN A 63 -16.93 -9.17 -38.18
C ASN A 63 -15.46 -9.55 -37.94
N ALA A 64 -14.62 -8.53 -37.79
CA ALA A 64 -13.21 -8.63 -37.39
C ALA A 64 -12.97 -9.12 -35.94
N ASP A 65 -14.00 -9.59 -35.22
CA ASP A 65 -13.92 -10.05 -33.83
C ASP A 65 -14.27 -11.53 -33.60
N GLY A 66 -14.61 -12.27 -34.66
CA GLY A 66 -14.84 -13.72 -34.58
C GLY A 66 -16.09 -14.16 -33.82
N THR A 67 -17.02 -13.27 -33.49
CA THR A 67 -18.29 -13.67 -32.86
C THR A 67 -19.36 -14.01 -33.91
N LEU A 68 -20.01 -15.17 -33.73
CA LEU A 68 -21.16 -15.60 -34.53
C LEU A 68 -22.35 -14.66 -34.31
N LEU A 69 -22.60 -13.75 -35.25
CA LEU A 69 -23.88 -13.05 -35.32
C LEU A 69 -24.96 -14.04 -35.76
N MET A 70 -25.66 -14.62 -34.77
CA MET A 70 -26.93 -15.28 -34.97
C MET A 70 -27.88 -14.36 -35.75
N CYS A 71 -28.48 -14.91 -36.80
CA CYS A 71 -29.44 -14.28 -37.70
C CYS A 71 -30.33 -13.23 -37.03
N ARG A 72 -30.31 -12.01 -37.57
CA ARG A 72 -31.10 -10.84 -37.12
C ARG A 72 -32.63 -10.95 -37.37
N ARG A 73 -33.19 -12.17 -37.47
CA ARG A 73 -34.64 -12.35 -37.54
C ARG A 73 -35.21 -12.32 -36.13
N VAL A 74 -36.14 -11.40 -35.89
CA VAL A 74 -36.93 -11.35 -34.66
C VAL A 74 -37.74 -12.64 -34.59
N ALA A 75 -37.71 -13.32 -33.44
CA ALA A 75 -38.49 -14.53 -33.20
C ALA A 75 -39.99 -14.27 -33.47
N PRO A 76 -40.69 -15.10 -34.27
CA PRO A 76 -42.12 -14.93 -34.51
C PRO A 76 -42.94 -15.15 -33.23
N ASP A 77 -44.06 -14.45 -33.11
CA ASP A 77 -45.02 -14.65 -32.02
C ASP A 77 -45.69 -16.02 -32.17
N CYS A 78 -45.36 -16.95 -31.28
CA CYS A 78 -45.91 -18.29 -31.27
C CYS A 78 -47.11 -18.42 -30.31
N PRO A 79 -48.17 -19.18 -30.69
CA PRO A 79 -49.28 -19.49 -29.79
C PRO A 79 -48.81 -20.16 -28.50
N ARG A 80 -49.56 -19.96 -27.40
CA ARG A 80 -49.29 -20.62 -26.12
C ARG A 80 -49.12 -22.14 -26.30
N GLY A 81 -47.99 -22.65 -25.84
CA GLY A 81 -47.62 -24.07 -25.92
C GLY A 81 -46.72 -24.44 -27.11
N THR A 82 -46.29 -23.46 -27.91
CA THR A 82 -45.34 -23.66 -29.01
C THR A 82 -44.16 -22.69 -28.90
N VAL A 83 -43.05 -23.03 -29.55
CA VAL A 83 -41.85 -22.18 -29.66
C VAL A 83 -41.42 -22.02 -31.11
N PRO A 84 -40.74 -20.93 -31.48
CA PRO A 84 -40.19 -20.77 -32.83
C PRO A 84 -39.16 -21.85 -33.15
N GLU A 85 -39.29 -22.51 -34.29
CA GLU A 85 -38.31 -23.47 -34.78
C GLU A 85 -37.01 -22.74 -35.16
N VAL A 86 -35.89 -23.20 -34.62
CA VAL A 86 -34.55 -22.72 -34.96
C VAL A 86 -33.90 -23.73 -35.90
N ARG A 87 -33.47 -23.27 -37.08
CA ARG A 87 -32.76 -24.10 -38.06
C ARG A 87 -31.47 -23.41 -38.46
N ASN A 88 -30.34 -24.09 -38.29
CA ASN A 88 -28.99 -23.57 -38.54
C ASN A 88 -28.72 -22.24 -37.78
N GLY A 89 -29.12 -22.16 -36.52
CA GLY A 89 -28.92 -20.96 -35.69
C GLY A 89 -29.82 -19.78 -36.02
N CYS A 90 -30.85 -19.96 -36.87
CA CYS A 90 -31.76 -18.89 -37.29
C CYS A 90 -33.22 -19.24 -36.98
N TYR A 91 -33.98 -18.29 -36.44
CA TYR A 91 -35.43 -18.43 -36.27
C TYR A 91 -36.12 -18.55 -37.64
N THR A 92 -36.92 -19.59 -37.80
CA THR A 92 -37.84 -19.75 -38.92
C THR A 92 -39.19 -19.11 -38.60
N ASP A 93 -40.09 -19.03 -39.59
CA ASP A 93 -41.46 -18.53 -39.41
C ASP A 93 -42.43 -19.63 -38.92
N VAL A 94 -41.90 -20.77 -38.45
CA VAL A 94 -42.65 -21.94 -38.01
C VAL A 94 -42.61 -22.05 -36.49
N CYS A 95 -43.78 -22.26 -35.87
CA CYS A 95 -43.88 -22.59 -34.45
C CYS A 95 -44.05 -24.10 -34.30
N VAL A 96 -43.22 -24.72 -33.46
CA VAL A 96 -43.24 -26.16 -33.16
C VAL A 96 -43.66 -26.40 -31.72
N SER A 97 -44.24 -27.56 -31.42
CA SER A 97 -44.53 -27.93 -30.04
C SER A 97 -43.22 -28.34 -29.33
N TRP A 98 -43.22 -28.30 -28.00
CA TRP A 98 -42.07 -28.77 -27.22
C TRP A 98 -41.73 -30.25 -27.49
N ASP A 99 -42.72 -31.07 -27.84
CA ASP A 99 -42.52 -32.49 -28.18
C ASP A 99 -41.86 -32.67 -29.57
N ASP A 100 -42.00 -31.67 -30.45
CA ASP A 100 -41.40 -31.65 -31.80
C ASP A 100 -39.97 -31.07 -31.79
N CYS A 101 -39.60 -30.31 -30.76
CA CYS A 101 -38.21 -30.01 -30.42
C CYS A 101 -37.58 -31.29 -29.90
N GLY A 102 -37.26 -32.22 -30.80
CA GLY A 102 -36.80 -33.57 -30.48
C GLY A 102 -35.78 -33.57 -29.37
N GLU A 103 -35.85 -34.61 -28.52
CA GLU A 103 -34.84 -34.91 -27.51
C GLU A 103 -33.47 -34.59 -28.09
N GLY A 104 -32.76 -33.65 -27.46
CA GLY A 104 -31.48 -33.16 -27.96
C GLY A 104 -30.54 -34.33 -28.29
N PRO A 105 -29.49 -34.09 -29.09
CA PRO A 105 -28.50 -35.12 -29.35
C PRO A 105 -28.09 -35.77 -28.02
N ALA A 106 -27.88 -37.09 -28.04
CA ALA A 106 -27.45 -37.83 -26.87
C ALA A 106 -26.27 -37.10 -26.19
N PRO A 107 -26.22 -37.08 -24.85
CA PRO A 107 -25.17 -36.38 -24.14
C PRO A 107 -23.78 -36.77 -24.64
N ASP A 108 -22.93 -35.77 -24.90
CA ASP A 108 -21.57 -35.99 -25.44
C ASP A 108 -20.67 -36.70 -24.42
N CYS A 109 -20.97 -36.59 -23.12
CA CYS A 109 -20.22 -37.25 -22.05
C CYS A 109 -21.10 -37.57 -20.83
N GLN A 110 -20.70 -38.57 -20.04
CA GLN A 110 -21.26 -38.86 -18.71
C GLN A 110 -20.25 -38.66 -17.57
N GLN A 111 -18.97 -38.63 -17.90
CA GLN A 111 -17.84 -38.45 -16.99
C GLN A 111 -16.67 -37.83 -17.76
N ASP A 112 -15.73 -37.19 -17.06
CA ASP A 112 -14.57 -36.51 -17.69
C ASP A 112 -13.73 -37.44 -18.57
N ALA A 113 -13.69 -38.74 -18.24
CA ALA A 113 -12.98 -39.75 -19.03
C ALA A 113 -13.59 -39.98 -20.43
N ASP A 114 -14.79 -39.46 -20.68
CA ASP A 114 -15.43 -39.49 -22.00
C ASP A 114 -14.98 -38.30 -22.89
N CYS A 115 -14.30 -37.29 -22.32
CA CYS A 115 -13.84 -36.07 -23.00
C CYS A 115 -12.34 -36.11 -23.37
N ALA A 116 -11.88 -35.12 -24.14
CA ALA A 116 -10.45 -34.96 -24.42
C ALA A 116 -9.65 -34.64 -23.14
N ALA A 117 -8.34 -34.84 -23.16
CA ALA A 117 -7.49 -34.69 -21.96
C ALA A 117 -7.45 -33.27 -21.37
N ASP A 118 -7.89 -32.28 -22.14
CA ASP A 118 -7.98 -30.85 -21.81
C ASP A 118 -9.44 -30.37 -21.64
N GLU A 119 -10.40 -31.29 -21.52
CA GLU A 119 -11.83 -31.02 -21.36
C GLU A 119 -12.38 -31.71 -20.09
N ILE A 120 -13.45 -31.15 -19.52
CA ILE A 120 -14.23 -31.76 -18.45
C ILE A 120 -15.68 -31.91 -18.89
N CYS A 121 -16.37 -32.91 -18.35
CA CYS A 121 -17.78 -33.15 -18.65
C CYS A 121 -18.67 -32.24 -17.80
N LEU A 122 -19.02 -31.07 -18.32
CA LEU A 122 -19.92 -30.12 -17.65
C LEU A 122 -21.32 -30.18 -18.28
N ASN A 123 -22.33 -30.52 -17.46
CA ASN A 123 -23.72 -30.62 -17.93
C ASN A 123 -23.91 -31.51 -19.16
N GLN A 124 -23.17 -32.63 -19.24
CA GLN A 124 -23.21 -33.58 -20.35
C GLN A 124 -22.66 -33.06 -21.69
N VAL A 125 -21.86 -32.00 -21.63
CA VAL A 125 -21.10 -31.44 -22.74
C VAL A 125 -19.62 -31.45 -22.34
N CYS A 126 -18.74 -31.88 -23.23
CA CYS A 126 -17.31 -31.70 -23.01
C CYS A 126 -16.99 -30.21 -23.21
N GLU A 127 -16.66 -29.52 -22.12
CA GLU A 127 -16.20 -28.15 -22.12
C GLU A 127 -14.70 -28.12 -21.84
N PRO A 128 -13.93 -27.15 -22.39
CA PRO A 128 -12.54 -26.98 -22.03
C PRO A 128 -12.41 -26.92 -20.52
N ALA A 129 -11.53 -27.75 -19.94
CA ALA A 129 -11.25 -27.72 -18.53
C ALA A 129 -10.92 -26.26 -18.16
N PRO A 130 -11.50 -25.70 -17.08
CA PRO A 130 -11.13 -24.38 -16.63
C PRO A 130 -9.63 -24.42 -16.40
N MET A 131 -8.89 -23.79 -17.31
CA MET A 131 -7.44 -23.80 -17.25
C MET A 131 -7.10 -23.13 -15.94
N CYS A 132 -6.48 -23.89 -15.02
CA CYS A 132 -5.98 -23.30 -13.80
C CYS A 132 -5.11 -22.10 -14.17
N GLY A 133 -5.59 -20.92 -13.77
CA GLY A 133 -4.82 -19.71 -13.93
C GLY A 133 -3.53 -19.86 -13.15
N ARG A 134 -2.43 -19.33 -13.67
CA ARG A 134 -1.24 -19.12 -12.85
C ARG A 134 -1.37 -17.73 -12.26
N ARG A 135 -1.31 -17.62 -10.94
CA ARG A 135 -1.23 -16.31 -10.28
C ARG A 135 0.19 -16.07 -9.79
N ALA A 136 0.60 -14.80 -9.78
CA ALA A 136 1.83 -14.39 -9.13
C ALA A 136 1.77 -14.79 -7.65
N GLU A 137 2.85 -15.38 -7.14
CA GLU A 137 2.95 -15.72 -5.71
C GLU A 137 3.21 -14.46 -4.87
N LEU A 138 4.00 -13.54 -5.39
CA LEU A 138 4.39 -12.32 -4.71
C LEU A 138 3.48 -11.15 -5.08
N ASP A 139 3.10 -10.37 -4.06
CA ASP A 139 2.45 -9.09 -4.24
C ASP A 139 3.45 -8.09 -4.87
N PRO A 140 3.06 -7.32 -5.91
CA PRO A 140 3.90 -6.27 -6.49
C PRO A 140 4.42 -5.22 -5.49
N ASN A 141 3.81 -5.10 -4.31
CA ASN A 141 4.24 -4.21 -3.23
C ASN A 141 5.12 -4.90 -2.18
N ASP A 142 5.45 -6.19 -2.34
CA ASP A 142 6.42 -6.85 -1.45
C ASP A 142 7.76 -6.12 -1.55
N ARG A 143 8.35 -5.79 -0.40
CA ARG A 143 9.65 -5.09 -0.31
C ARG A 143 10.80 -5.81 -1.04
N MET A 144 10.65 -7.12 -1.28
CA MET A 144 11.60 -7.96 -2.01
C MET A 144 11.11 -8.35 -3.41
N TYR A 145 9.99 -7.78 -3.90
CA TYR A 145 9.42 -8.09 -5.21
C TYR A 145 10.47 -7.96 -6.33
N ASP A 146 11.13 -6.80 -6.42
CA ASP A 146 12.16 -6.54 -7.44
C ASP A 146 13.31 -7.54 -7.39
N ARG A 147 13.64 -8.01 -6.18
CA ARG A 147 14.69 -9.00 -5.97
C ARG A 147 14.25 -10.38 -6.44
N PHE A 148 13.09 -10.86 -5.99
CA PHE A 148 12.63 -12.21 -6.27
C PHE A 148 12.14 -12.38 -7.69
N GLU A 149 11.47 -11.39 -8.25
CA GLU A 149 10.98 -11.39 -9.64
C GLU A 149 12.01 -10.87 -10.64
N GLY A 150 13.26 -10.67 -10.19
CA GLY A 150 14.38 -10.37 -11.07
C GLY A 150 14.14 -9.16 -11.98
N THR A 151 13.45 -8.12 -11.51
CA THR A 151 13.04 -6.97 -12.35
C THR A 151 14.24 -6.17 -12.88
N GLY A 152 15.40 -6.31 -12.24
CA GLY A 152 16.69 -5.77 -12.71
C GLY A 152 17.43 -6.63 -13.75
N ALA A 153 16.93 -7.83 -14.06
CA ALA A 153 17.48 -8.75 -15.07
C ALA A 153 16.57 -8.82 -16.32
N ASN A 154 17.02 -9.48 -17.38
CA ASN A 154 16.12 -9.80 -18.49
C ASN A 154 15.02 -10.75 -18.01
N ASN A 155 13.78 -10.26 -18.00
CA ASN A 155 12.66 -11.00 -17.44
C ASN A 155 11.60 -11.42 -18.47
N ALA A 156 11.84 -11.19 -19.76
CA ALA A 156 10.88 -11.52 -20.81
C ALA A 156 10.99 -13.00 -21.22
N CYS A 157 9.85 -13.70 -21.29
CA CYS A 157 9.77 -15.12 -21.65
C CYS A 157 8.66 -15.40 -22.66
N ARG A 158 8.72 -16.58 -23.28
CA ARG A 158 7.65 -17.14 -24.13
C ARG A 158 7.07 -18.42 -23.56
N GLN A 159 7.84 -19.14 -22.76
CA GLN A 159 7.47 -20.41 -22.15
C GLN A 159 8.26 -20.61 -20.85
N ASP A 160 7.81 -21.52 -19.99
CA ASP A 160 8.43 -21.75 -18.66
C ASP A 160 9.90 -22.13 -18.74
N ALA A 161 10.28 -22.86 -19.78
CA ALA A 161 11.66 -23.27 -19.99
C ALA A 161 12.62 -22.10 -20.27
N ASP A 162 12.08 -20.90 -20.58
CA ASP A 162 12.88 -19.68 -20.71
C ASP A 162 13.22 -19.08 -19.33
N CYS A 163 12.48 -19.46 -18.29
CA CYS A 163 12.65 -18.97 -16.94
C CYS A 163 13.58 -19.87 -16.14
N VAL A 164 14.53 -19.25 -15.46
CA VAL A 164 15.54 -19.92 -14.65
C VAL A 164 15.55 -19.36 -13.24
N ILE A 165 15.74 -20.26 -12.28
CA ILE A 165 15.94 -19.89 -10.88
C ILE A 165 17.43 -19.56 -10.69
N GLY A 166 17.70 -18.29 -10.39
CA GLY A 166 19.02 -17.74 -10.10
C GLY A 166 19.10 -17.13 -8.69
N GLY A 167 20.11 -16.30 -8.46
CA GLY A 167 20.40 -15.73 -7.15
C GLY A 167 21.31 -16.63 -6.30
N CYS A 168 21.87 -16.07 -5.24
CA CYS A 168 22.80 -16.79 -4.37
C CYS A 168 22.11 -17.88 -3.53
N SER A 169 20.81 -17.75 -3.31
CA SER A 169 19.97 -18.69 -2.57
C SER A 169 18.88 -19.31 -3.44
N ALA A 170 19.03 -19.28 -4.77
CA ALA A 170 18.02 -19.75 -5.72
C ALA A 170 16.68 -19.00 -5.55
N GLU A 171 16.73 -17.70 -5.25
CA GLU A 171 15.55 -16.90 -4.92
C GLU A 171 15.03 -16.02 -6.06
N VAL A 172 15.78 -15.88 -7.16
CA VAL A 172 15.42 -14.97 -8.26
C VAL A 172 14.82 -15.76 -9.42
N CYS A 173 13.60 -15.47 -9.84
CA CYS A 173 13.02 -15.95 -11.09
C CYS A 173 13.27 -14.93 -12.19
N ALA A 174 13.99 -15.32 -13.25
CA ALA A 174 14.28 -14.44 -14.38
C ALA A 174 14.47 -15.25 -15.67
N ALA A 175 14.47 -14.59 -16.84
CA ALA A 175 14.75 -15.26 -18.11
C ALA A 175 16.26 -15.51 -18.35
N GLU A 176 17.11 -15.04 -17.43
CA GLU A 176 18.55 -15.28 -17.43
C GLU A 176 19.08 -15.49 -16.01
N PRO A 177 20.26 -16.14 -15.83
CA PRO A 177 20.84 -16.31 -14.51
C PRO A 177 21.16 -14.97 -13.84
N ALA A 178 20.39 -14.60 -12.81
CA ALA A 178 20.65 -13.43 -11.99
C ALA A 178 21.61 -13.76 -10.83
N ILE A 179 22.39 -12.77 -10.39
CA ILE A 179 23.22 -12.87 -9.17
C ILE A 179 22.69 -11.84 -8.17
N SER A 180 22.20 -12.32 -7.03
CA SER A 180 21.78 -11.50 -5.90
C SER A 180 22.90 -11.40 -4.84
N THR A 181 22.72 -10.53 -3.85
CA THR A 181 23.57 -10.49 -2.66
C THR A 181 23.39 -11.78 -1.85
N CYS A 182 24.50 -12.43 -1.46
CA CYS A 182 24.49 -13.68 -0.68
C CYS A 182 24.11 -13.49 0.81
N GLU A 183 23.15 -12.63 1.09
CA GLU A 183 22.60 -12.47 2.44
C GLU A 183 21.51 -13.50 2.70
N GLY A 184 21.49 -14.06 3.91
CA GLY A 184 20.45 -15.00 4.31
C GLY A 184 19.10 -14.30 4.38
N LEU A 185 18.19 -14.64 3.48
CA LEU A 185 16.82 -14.14 3.52
C LEU A 185 15.98 -14.97 4.47
N PRO A 186 15.10 -14.35 5.28
CA PRO A 186 14.27 -15.06 6.25
C PRO A 186 13.22 -15.95 5.56
N ASN A 187 12.70 -15.53 4.40
CA ASN A 187 11.72 -16.26 3.60
C ASN A 187 12.11 -16.18 2.12
N THR A 188 11.87 -17.24 1.36
CA THR A 188 11.93 -17.28 -0.11
C THR A 188 10.57 -17.70 -0.66
N PRO A 189 10.20 -17.28 -1.88
CA PRO A 189 9.02 -17.80 -2.57
C PRO A 189 9.03 -19.34 -2.60
N GLN A 190 7.88 -19.96 -2.44
CA GLN A 190 7.68 -21.42 -2.42
C GLN A 190 7.07 -21.96 -3.73
N GLY A 191 6.59 -21.08 -4.59
CA GLY A 191 5.98 -21.39 -5.87
C GLY A 191 7.00 -21.87 -6.90
N SER A 192 6.51 -22.00 -8.13
CA SER A 192 7.34 -22.37 -9.27
C SER A 192 7.78 -21.10 -10.01
N CYS A 193 9.01 -21.09 -10.52
CA CYS A 193 9.44 -20.05 -11.46
C CYS A 193 8.98 -20.44 -12.87
N GLY A 194 8.26 -19.56 -13.55
CA GLY A 194 7.72 -19.84 -14.89
C GLY A 194 7.21 -18.61 -15.61
N CYS A 195 6.78 -18.81 -16.85
CA CYS A 195 6.36 -17.71 -17.72
C CYS A 195 4.88 -17.41 -17.53
N VAL A 196 4.58 -16.23 -16.96
CA VAL A 196 3.22 -15.75 -16.76
C VAL A 196 3.09 -14.38 -17.42
N ASN A 197 2.15 -14.23 -18.34
CA ASN A 197 1.92 -12.99 -19.10
C ASN A 197 3.19 -12.44 -19.79
N GLY A 198 4.08 -13.34 -20.24
CA GLY A 198 5.32 -12.98 -20.93
C GLY A 198 6.46 -12.51 -20.02
N GLN A 199 6.31 -12.66 -18.70
CA GLN A 199 7.34 -12.37 -17.70
C GLN A 199 7.68 -13.62 -16.89
N CYS A 200 8.96 -13.84 -16.57
CA CYS A 200 9.32 -14.87 -15.61
C CYS A 200 8.99 -14.37 -14.22
N ILE A 201 8.05 -15.05 -13.57
CA ILE A 201 7.68 -14.74 -12.20
C ILE A 201 7.58 -16.00 -11.35
N TRP A 202 7.67 -15.82 -10.04
CA TRP A 202 7.23 -16.83 -9.09
C TRP A 202 5.70 -16.92 -9.14
N TRP A 203 5.20 -18.11 -9.40
CA TRP A 203 3.78 -18.35 -9.55
C TRP A 203 3.33 -19.58 -8.77
N VAL A 204 2.07 -19.58 -8.36
CA VAL A 204 1.39 -20.73 -7.78
C VAL A 204 0.18 -21.08 -8.65
N ASP A 205 -0.15 -22.36 -8.74
CA ASP A 205 -1.38 -22.78 -9.40
C ASP A 205 -2.56 -22.11 -8.68
N ASP A 206 -3.33 -21.30 -9.40
CA ASP A 206 -4.59 -20.72 -8.92
C ASP A 206 -5.74 -21.74 -9.02
N CYS A 207 -5.40 -23.03 -9.23
CA CYS A 207 -6.25 -24.07 -8.69
C CYS A 207 -6.13 -24.00 -7.16
N ALA A 208 -6.88 -23.09 -6.53
CA ALA A 208 -7.52 -23.50 -5.31
C ALA A 208 -8.23 -24.81 -5.67
N GLU A 209 -7.74 -25.96 -5.18
CA GLU A 209 -8.58 -27.14 -5.14
C GLU A 209 -9.91 -26.63 -4.57
N PRO A 210 -11.05 -26.81 -5.28
CA PRO A 210 -12.33 -26.38 -4.74
C PRO A 210 -12.40 -26.95 -3.33
N CYS A 211 -12.60 -26.08 -2.34
CA CYS A 211 -12.56 -26.42 -0.93
C CYS A 211 -13.23 -27.78 -0.74
N ALA A 212 -12.42 -28.80 -0.43
CA ALA A 212 -12.93 -30.14 -0.30
C ALA A 212 -13.58 -30.22 1.07
N ASP A 213 -14.91 -30.10 1.07
CA ASP A 213 -15.81 -30.40 2.19
C ASP A 213 -15.50 -31.83 2.67
N SER A 214 -14.55 -31.91 3.60
CA SER A 214 -13.86 -33.13 4.03
C SER A 214 -14.73 -33.96 4.95
N ASP A 215 -15.68 -33.32 5.64
CA ASP A 215 -16.68 -33.98 6.48
C ASP A 215 -18.09 -34.03 5.86
N ASN A 216 -18.26 -33.39 4.70
CA ASN A 216 -19.40 -33.49 3.80
C ASN A 216 -20.68 -32.87 4.40
N ASP A 217 -20.52 -31.76 5.13
CA ASP A 217 -21.59 -31.07 5.86
C ASP A 217 -22.22 -29.88 5.10
N GLY A 218 -21.64 -29.51 3.96
CA GLY A 218 -22.08 -28.40 3.10
C GLY A 218 -21.52 -27.03 3.50
N THR A 219 -20.64 -26.96 4.48
CA THR A 219 -20.01 -25.75 5.01
C THR A 219 -18.50 -25.89 4.91
N CYS A 220 -17.83 -24.89 4.36
CA CYS A 220 -16.38 -24.89 4.35
C CYS A 220 -15.84 -24.28 5.66
N ASP A 221 -15.46 -25.12 6.62
CA ASP A 221 -15.09 -24.72 7.98
C ASP A 221 -13.71 -25.26 8.44
N ALA A 222 -13.42 -25.20 9.75
CA ALA A 222 -12.13 -25.62 10.31
C ALA A 222 -11.94 -27.15 10.35
N GLU A 223 -12.99 -27.92 10.09
CA GLU A 223 -12.99 -29.38 10.03
C GLU A 223 -12.57 -29.87 8.62
N ASP A 224 -12.48 -28.95 7.65
CA ASP A 224 -11.96 -29.17 6.31
C ASP A 224 -10.44 -29.06 6.17
N ARG A 225 -9.85 -30.01 5.46
CA ARG A 225 -8.39 -30.07 5.29
C ARG A 225 -7.82 -28.99 4.38
N VAL A 226 -8.65 -28.35 3.55
CA VAL A 226 -8.25 -27.35 2.57
C VAL A 226 -9.23 -26.18 2.60
N CYS A 227 -9.03 -25.26 3.55
CA CYS A 227 -9.76 -23.99 3.61
C CYS A 227 -8.78 -22.82 3.50
N ASN A 228 -9.14 -21.81 2.69
CA ASN A 228 -8.39 -20.57 2.58
C ASN A 228 -8.24 -19.94 3.98
N LEU A 229 -7.05 -19.41 4.29
CA LEU A 229 -6.61 -18.99 5.63
C LEU A 229 -7.37 -17.78 6.22
N ASP A 230 -8.42 -17.30 5.56
CA ASP A 230 -9.04 -16.00 5.81
C ASP A 230 -10.30 -16.05 6.70
N ARG A 231 -10.66 -17.21 7.28
CA ARG A 231 -11.72 -17.36 8.32
C ARG A 231 -13.06 -16.64 8.05
N LEU A 232 -13.50 -16.58 6.79
CA LEU A 232 -14.86 -16.13 6.49
C LEU A 232 -15.69 -17.36 6.09
N ASP A 233 -16.73 -17.64 6.87
CA ASP A 233 -17.68 -18.73 6.66
C ASP A 233 -18.37 -18.53 5.29
N ILE A 234 -17.91 -19.25 4.26
CA ILE A 234 -18.52 -19.24 2.93
C ILE A 234 -19.17 -20.61 2.73
N ALA A 235 -20.48 -20.61 2.44
CA ALA A 235 -21.25 -21.81 2.12
C ALA A 235 -20.81 -22.36 0.75
N CYS A 236 -20.43 -23.63 0.73
CA CYS A 236 -19.85 -24.31 -0.42
C CYS A 236 -20.93 -24.96 -1.30
N ASP A 237 -21.82 -24.14 -1.89
CA ASP A 237 -22.72 -24.62 -2.94
C ASP A 237 -22.16 -24.27 -4.33
N ALA A 238 -21.35 -25.19 -4.86
CA ALA A 238 -20.90 -25.20 -6.26
C ALA A 238 -21.97 -25.70 -7.25
N LEU A 239 -23.21 -25.95 -6.80
CA LEU A 239 -24.31 -26.36 -7.67
C LEU A 239 -25.47 -25.36 -7.62
N PRO A 240 -25.87 -24.76 -8.76
CA PRO A 240 -27.02 -23.87 -8.79
C PRO A 240 -28.30 -24.63 -8.39
N PRO A 241 -29.18 -24.07 -7.52
CA PRO A 241 -30.47 -24.67 -7.21
C PRO A 241 -31.31 -24.87 -8.48
N ARG A 242 -32.07 -25.98 -8.53
CA ARG A 242 -33.02 -26.22 -9.63
C ARG A 242 -34.19 -25.26 -9.53
N CYS A 243 -34.17 -24.21 -10.35
CA CYS A 243 -35.22 -23.22 -10.40
C CYS A 243 -36.39 -23.63 -11.31
N ALA A 244 -37.59 -23.16 -10.94
CA ALA A 244 -38.78 -23.35 -11.76
C ALA A 244 -38.66 -22.57 -13.08
N ALA A 245 -39.38 -22.99 -14.12
CA ALA A 245 -39.40 -22.27 -15.39
C ALA A 245 -39.77 -20.78 -15.18
N GLY A 246 -38.89 -19.88 -15.62
CA GLY A 246 -39.05 -18.43 -15.47
C GLY A 246 -38.26 -17.81 -14.30
N THR A 247 -37.55 -18.61 -13.51
CA THR A 247 -36.59 -18.13 -12.51
C THR A 247 -35.18 -18.66 -12.75
N VAL A 248 -34.18 -17.95 -12.22
CA VAL A 248 -32.76 -18.28 -12.28
C VAL A 248 -32.17 -18.30 -10.87
N PRO A 249 -31.14 -19.10 -10.62
CA PRO A 249 -30.40 -19.07 -9.37
C PRO A 249 -29.80 -17.67 -9.13
N GLU A 250 -29.92 -17.14 -7.93
CA GLU A 250 -29.29 -15.88 -7.55
C GLU A 250 -27.83 -16.13 -7.14
N ALA A 251 -26.90 -15.36 -7.72
CA ALA A 251 -25.49 -15.35 -7.33
C ALA A 251 -25.13 -14.03 -6.63
N ARG A 252 -24.39 -14.10 -5.52
CA ARG A 252 -23.82 -12.93 -4.82
C ARG A 252 -22.36 -13.19 -4.51
N GLY A 253 -21.48 -12.27 -4.90
CA GLY A 253 -20.05 -12.37 -4.62
C GLY A 253 -19.40 -13.62 -5.22
N GLY A 254 -19.87 -14.09 -6.37
CA GLY A 254 -19.35 -15.31 -7.02
C GLY A 254 -19.92 -16.63 -6.48
N CYS A 255 -20.79 -16.61 -5.46
CA CYS A 255 -21.40 -17.79 -4.86
C CYS A 255 -22.92 -17.84 -5.11
N TRP A 256 -23.50 -19.04 -5.23
CA TRP A 256 -24.96 -19.22 -5.34
C TRP A 256 -25.63 -19.06 -3.97
N THR A 257 -26.72 -18.30 -3.88
CA THR A 257 -27.42 -18.04 -2.60
C THR A 257 -28.41 -19.13 -2.20
N GLY A 258 -28.60 -20.15 -3.05
CA GLY A 258 -29.68 -21.14 -2.92
C GLY A 258 -31.08 -20.60 -3.25
N GLN A 259 -31.22 -19.31 -3.61
CA GLN A 259 -32.50 -18.71 -3.96
C GLN A 259 -32.72 -18.69 -5.49
N CYS A 260 -33.98 -18.80 -5.90
CA CYS A 260 -34.41 -18.61 -7.28
C CYS A 260 -35.10 -17.25 -7.43
N VAL A 261 -34.57 -16.39 -8.30
CA VAL A 261 -35.10 -15.06 -8.60
C VAL A 261 -35.62 -15.00 -10.03
N THR A 262 -36.50 -14.05 -10.34
CA THR A 262 -36.93 -13.84 -11.74
C THR A 262 -35.82 -13.21 -12.58
N TRP A 263 -35.87 -13.38 -13.90
CA TRP A 263 -34.96 -12.67 -14.82
C TRP A 263 -34.96 -11.15 -14.64
N ALA A 264 -36.07 -10.55 -14.19
CA ALA A 264 -36.16 -9.12 -13.92
C ALA A 264 -35.38 -8.69 -12.66
N GLN A 265 -35.15 -9.62 -11.73
CA GLN A 265 -34.40 -9.38 -10.49
C GLN A 265 -32.92 -9.74 -10.65
N CYS A 266 -32.60 -10.65 -11.57
CA CYS A 266 -31.23 -11.03 -11.88
C CYS A 266 -30.55 -9.92 -12.71
N GLY A 267 -29.51 -9.30 -12.17
CA GLY A 267 -28.72 -8.26 -12.87
C GLY A 267 -29.08 -6.81 -12.53
N GLN A 268 -30.01 -6.58 -11.60
CA GLN A 268 -30.12 -5.26 -10.96
C GLN A 268 -29.10 -5.22 -9.81
N PRO A 269 -28.10 -4.32 -9.82
CA PRO A 269 -27.38 -4.03 -8.60
C PRO A 269 -28.40 -3.51 -7.59
N VAL A 270 -28.74 -4.34 -6.60
CA VAL A 270 -29.51 -3.88 -5.46
C VAL A 270 -28.50 -3.14 -4.59
N GLU A 271 -28.13 -1.93 -4.99
CA GLU A 271 -27.51 -1.00 -4.05
C GLU A 271 -28.53 -0.79 -2.93
N PRO A 272 -28.20 -1.11 -1.67
CA PRO A 272 -29.11 -0.84 -0.57
C PRO A 272 -29.43 0.65 -0.59
N GLU A 273 -30.72 1.01 -0.60
CA GLU A 273 -31.11 2.41 -0.57
C GLU A 273 -30.46 3.08 0.65
N PRO A 274 -29.75 4.22 0.47
CA PRO A 274 -29.08 4.90 1.56
C PRO A 274 -30.06 5.20 2.69
N GLN A 275 -29.68 4.85 3.93
CA GLN A 275 -30.53 5.11 5.09
C GLN A 275 -30.75 6.63 5.24
N ALA A 276 -32.01 7.04 5.35
CA ALA A 276 -32.35 8.44 5.58
C ALA A 276 -31.98 8.89 7.01
N CYS A 277 -31.48 10.12 7.13
CA CYS A 277 -31.12 10.78 8.38
C CYS A 277 -31.61 12.25 8.38
N GLY A 278 -31.44 12.98 9.48
CA GLY A 278 -31.88 14.37 9.57
C GLY A 278 -33.39 14.53 9.53
N GLY A 279 -33.87 15.52 8.79
CA GLY A 279 -35.29 15.86 8.69
C GLY A 279 -35.87 16.48 9.97
N PHE A 280 -37.17 16.77 9.96
CA PHE A 280 -37.91 17.24 11.15
C PHE A 280 -37.81 16.29 12.35
N VAL A 281 -37.55 15.00 12.10
CA VAL A 281 -37.41 13.96 13.12
C VAL A 281 -36.00 13.95 13.74
N GLY A 282 -34.99 14.54 13.07
CA GLY A 282 -33.61 14.53 13.51
C GLY A 282 -33.03 13.10 13.58
N ALA A 283 -33.34 12.26 12.60
CA ALA A 283 -32.89 10.87 12.57
C ALA A 283 -31.34 10.80 12.52
N ARG A 284 -30.73 9.94 13.34
CA ARG A 284 -29.28 9.78 13.42
C ARG A 284 -28.82 8.59 12.58
N CYS A 285 -27.64 8.70 11.99
CA CYS A 285 -26.99 7.59 11.32
C CYS A 285 -26.47 6.54 12.31
N PRO A 286 -26.33 5.27 11.87
CA PRO A 286 -25.57 4.25 12.58
C PRO A 286 -24.16 4.72 12.97
N ALA A 287 -23.55 4.03 13.94
CA ALA A 287 -22.19 4.34 14.38
C ALA A 287 -21.20 4.18 13.21
N GLY A 288 -20.34 5.19 13.01
CA GLY A 288 -19.36 5.21 11.91
C GLY A 288 -19.84 5.91 10.64
N GLU A 289 -21.05 6.45 10.62
CA GLU A 289 -21.61 7.18 9.48
C GLU A 289 -21.92 8.64 9.85
N ILE A 290 -21.82 9.53 8.86
CA ILE A 290 -22.21 10.94 8.94
C ILE A 290 -23.49 11.18 8.13
N CYS A 291 -24.37 12.03 8.66
CA CYS A 291 -25.55 12.48 7.93
C CYS A 291 -25.15 13.59 6.97
N VAL A 292 -25.33 13.38 5.68
CA VAL A 292 -25.08 14.38 4.63
C VAL A 292 -26.37 14.71 3.91
N ASP A 293 -26.43 15.90 3.31
CA ASP A 293 -27.58 16.38 2.54
C ASP A 293 -27.92 15.43 1.39
N ASP A 294 -29.20 15.11 1.16
CA ASP A 294 -29.60 14.25 0.04
C ASP A 294 -29.57 15.05 -1.27
N PRO A 295 -28.62 14.81 -2.20
CA PRO A 295 -28.51 15.60 -3.42
C PRO A 295 -29.70 15.43 -4.38
N ARG A 296 -30.63 14.52 -4.06
CA ARG A 296 -31.84 14.25 -4.85
C ARG A 296 -33.01 15.15 -4.44
N ASP A 297 -32.89 15.93 -3.37
CA ASP A 297 -33.90 16.90 -2.96
C ASP A 297 -33.49 18.36 -3.25
N ASP A 298 -34.41 19.30 -3.00
CA ASP A 298 -34.21 20.74 -3.18
C ASP A 298 -34.03 21.49 -1.85
N CYS A 299 -33.79 20.76 -0.75
CA CYS A 299 -33.69 21.29 0.60
C CYS A 299 -32.24 21.60 0.95
N ASP A 300 -31.85 22.89 0.92
CA ASP A 300 -30.47 23.30 1.27
C ASP A 300 -30.35 23.64 2.77
N PRO A 301 -29.66 22.84 3.59
CA PRO A 301 -29.50 23.09 5.02
C PRO A 301 -28.74 24.39 5.32
N ASN A 302 -27.92 24.90 4.40
CA ASN A 302 -27.18 26.17 4.55
C ASN A 302 -28.06 27.40 4.31
N ARG A 303 -29.28 27.23 3.79
CA ARG A 303 -30.24 28.32 3.54
C ARG A 303 -31.38 28.38 4.56
N GLY A 304 -31.20 27.75 5.72
CA GLY A 304 -32.12 27.84 6.86
C GLY A 304 -33.03 26.62 7.04
N GLY A 305 -32.74 25.50 6.38
CA GLY A 305 -33.44 24.23 6.60
C GLY A 305 -32.76 23.41 7.70
N ALA A 306 -33.08 23.67 8.97
CA ALA A 306 -32.66 22.77 10.07
C ALA A 306 -33.33 21.38 9.97
N ASP A 307 -34.41 21.29 9.20
CA ASP A 307 -35.27 20.13 9.05
C ASP A 307 -35.11 19.43 7.69
N CYS A 308 -33.99 19.65 6.96
CA CYS A 308 -33.75 18.98 5.68
C CYS A 308 -33.43 17.49 5.89
N PRO A 309 -34.04 16.57 5.11
CA PRO A 309 -33.69 15.16 5.15
C PRO A 309 -32.32 14.95 4.49
N GLY A 310 -31.54 14.04 5.07
CA GLY A 310 -30.23 13.64 4.56
C GLY A 310 -30.15 12.14 4.35
N ILE A 311 -28.99 11.69 3.88
CA ILE A 311 -28.62 10.28 3.72
C ILE A 311 -27.37 9.97 4.54
N CYS A 312 -27.31 8.78 5.12
CA CYS A 312 -26.14 8.32 5.85
C CYS A 312 -25.03 7.89 4.87
N GLN A 313 -23.82 8.37 5.11
CA GLN A 313 -22.62 7.97 4.38
C GLN A 313 -21.53 7.58 5.37
N ALA A 314 -20.70 6.60 5.00
CA ALA A 314 -19.54 6.22 5.78
C ALA A 314 -18.70 7.45 6.12
N ALA A 315 -18.40 7.65 7.40
CA ALA A 315 -17.48 8.69 7.81
C ALA A 315 -16.14 8.42 7.10
N PRO A 316 -15.50 9.42 6.48
CA PRO A 316 -14.18 9.24 5.91
C PRO A 316 -13.28 8.67 7.00
N ALA A 317 -12.66 7.52 6.72
CA ALA A 317 -11.86 6.80 7.70
C ALA A 317 -10.84 7.75 8.31
N MET A 318 -11.06 8.13 9.56
CA MET A 318 -10.02 8.79 10.33
C MET A 318 -8.91 7.76 10.48
N CYS A 319 -7.74 8.11 9.95
CA CYS A 319 -6.57 7.24 9.79
C CYS A 319 -6.40 6.26 10.95
N SER A 320 -6.26 4.97 10.65
CA SER A 320 -5.75 3.99 11.61
C SER A 320 -4.37 4.43 12.13
N PRO A 321 -4.01 4.14 13.38
CA PRO A 321 -2.68 4.43 13.89
C PRO A 321 -1.62 3.71 13.05
N ILE A 322 -0.76 4.48 12.38
CA ILE A 322 0.47 4.01 11.72
C ILE A 322 1.58 4.05 12.79
N GLU A 323 2.43 3.02 12.82
CA GLU A 323 3.55 2.92 13.76
C GLU A 323 4.45 4.18 13.76
N PRO A 324 5.00 4.59 14.92
CA PRO A 324 5.83 5.79 15.01
C PRO A 324 7.14 5.65 14.23
N GLY A 325 7.29 6.38 13.12
CA GLY A 325 8.57 6.46 12.41
C GLY A 325 8.60 6.97 10.97
N GLU A 326 7.48 7.16 10.28
CA GLU A 326 7.49 7.46 8.84
C GLU A 326 6.76 8.79 8.49
N PHE A 327 7.47 9.75 7.90
CA PHE A 327 6.88 11.02 7.44
C PHE A 327 6.48 10.90 5.96
N GLY A 328 5.18 10.75 5.69
CA GLY A 328 4.60 10.94 4.36
C GLY A 328 4.41 12.42 4.01
N LEU A 329 4.71 12.80 2.77
CA LEU A 329 4.50 14.16 2.24
C LEU A 329 3.01 14.39 1.92
N CYS A 330 2.31 15.10 2.81
CA CYS A 330 0.98 15.66 2.52
C CYS A 330 1.06 17.20 2.42
N GLU A 331 0.55 17.78 1.33
CA GLU A 331 0.56 19.24 1.10
C GLU A 331 -0.48 20.04 1.94
N ALA A 332 -1.25 19.38 2.80
CA ALA A 332 -2.28 20.05 3.61
C ALA A 332 -1.78 20.34 5.04
N VAL A 333 -1.81 21.61 5.44
CA VAL A 333 -1.63 22.05 6.82
C VAL A 333 -2.89 21.71 7.61
N LEU A 334 -2.81 20.79 8.57
CA LEU A 334 -3.96 20.31 9.33
C LEU A 334 -4.19 21.12 10.62
N GLY A 335 -3.14 21.73 11.18
CA GLY A 335 -3.22 22.58 12.38
C GLY A 335 -1.89 22.63 13.15
N TRP A 336 -1.96 22.76 14.48
CA TRP A 336 -0.81 22.80 15.39
C TRP A 336 -0.77 21.55 16.28
N GLY A 337 0.42 20.97 16.47
CA GLY A 337 0.68 19.80 17.32
C GLY A 337 2.10 19.84 17.89
N ILE A 338 2.46 18.89 18.75
CA ILE A 338 3.78 18.85 19.38
C ILE A 338 4.78 18.19 18.43
N GLY A 339 5.84 18.92 18.07
CA GLY A 339 6.98 18.38 17.33
C GLY A 339 7.89 17.56 18.25
N GLY A 340 8.82 16.79 17.66
CA GLY A 340 9.76 15.95 18.43
C GLY A 340 10.73 16.71 19.36
N ASP A 341 10.69 18.05 19.36
CA ASP A 341 11.39 18.92 20.30
C ASP A 341 10.53 19.36 21.51
N GLY A 342 9.30 18.83 21.62
CA GLY A 342 8.36 19.16 22.68
C GLY A 342 7.68 20.52 22.51
N GLN A 343 7.85 21.21 21.36
CA GLN A 343 7.20 22.49 21.10
C GLN A 343 6.00 22.35 20.16
N CYS A 344 4.99 23.21 20.36
CA CYS A 344 3.88 23.31 19.43
C CYS A 344 4.36 23.90 18.09
N THR A 345 4.36 23.07 17.05
CA THR A 345 4.71 23.39 15.67
C THR A 345 3.52 23.15 14.73
N VAL A 346 3.61 23.65 13.49
CA VAL A 346 2.60 23.42 12.46
C VAL A 346 2.73 22.00 11.94
N VAL A 347 1.63 21.23 12.00
CA VAL A 347 1.59 19.85 11.54
C VAL A 347 1.03 19.81 10.12
N SER A 348 1.88 19.44 9.18
CA SER A 348 1.52 19.04 7.82
C SER A 348 1.75 17.54 7.68
N GLY A 349 0.67 16.73 7.71
CA GLY A 349 0.74 15.26 7.67
C GLY A 349 0.55 14.54 9.01
N CYS A 350 0.63 13.20 8.98
CA CYS A 350 0.28 12.30 10.09
C CYS A 350 1.34 12.18 11.21
N GLY A 351 1.90 13.30 11.68
CA GLY A 351 2.84 13.31 12.79
C GLY A 351 2.25 13.97 14.03
N CYS A 352 1.74 13.19 14.98
CA CYS A 352 1.46 13.66 16.34
C CYS A 352 2.19 12.76 17.33
N ASP A 353 2.99 13.38 18.21
CA ASP A 353 3.62 12.74 19.38
C ASP A 353 2.56 12.26 20.39
N GLU A 354 2.83 11.14 21.07
CA GLU A 354 2.03 10.54 22.14
C GLU A 354 1.81 11.49 23.33
N ALA A 355 2.68 12.50 23.51
CA ALA A 355 2.59 13.47 24.60
C ALA A 355 1.27 14.26 24.67
N CYS A 356 0.50 14.34 23.57
CA CYS A 356 -0.82 15.01 23.54
C CYS A 356 -1.94 14.19 22.89
N ASP A 357 -1.89 12.86 23.01
CA ASP A 357 -3.03 12.00 22.68
C ASP A 357 -3.48 12.13 21.20
N GLY A 358 -2.53 12.42 20.29
CA GLY A 358 -2.78 12.51 18.85
C GLY A 358 -3.62 13.71 18.38
N ARG A 359 -3.81 14.74 19.22
CA ARG A 359 -4.72 15.86 18.90
C ARG A 359 -4.05 16.97 18.09
N VAL A 360 -4.76 17.46 17.07
CA VAL A 360 -4.40 18.64 16.28
C VAL A 360 -5.24 19.84 16.73
N PHE A 361 -4.58 20.96 17.02
CA PHE A 361 -5.21 22.17 17.54
C PHE A 361 -5.32 23.26 16.47
N PRO A 362 -6.36 24.11 16.52
CA PRO A 362 -6.56 25.16 15.53
C PRO A 362 -5.50 26.28 15.61
N ASP A 363 -4.85 26.45 16.76
CA ASP A 363 -3.83 27.47 16.98
C ASP A 363 -2.79 27.06 18.03
N GLN A 364 -1.61 27.69 17.96
CA GLN A 364 -0.47 27.42 18.84
C GLN A 364 -0.79 27.62 20.34
N ALA A 365 -1.59 28.63 20.68
CA ALA A 365 -1.89 28.95 22.06
C ALA A 365 -2.81 27.91 22.71
N THR A 366 -3.71 27.33 21.91
CA THR A 366 -4.57 26.21 22.32
C THR A 366 -3.73 24.94 22.51
N CYS A 367 -2.81 24.64 21.59
CA CYS A 367 -1.84 23.55 21.76
C CYS A 367 -1.03 23.68 23.06
N GLN A 368 -0.44 24.85 23.33
CA GLN A 368 0.39 25.06 24.52
C GLN A 368 -0.36 24.92 25.85
N ARG A 369 -1.62 25.40 25.91
CA ARG A 369 -2.46 25.28 27.11
C ARG A 369 -2.93 23.86 27.35
N SER A 370 -3.29 23.15 26.29
CA SER A 370 -3.84 21.79 26.38
C SER A 370 -2.77 20.73 26.65
N CYS A 371 -1.51 21.00 26.28
CA CYS A 371 -0.39 20.08 26.43
C CYS A 371 0.49 20.33 27.67
N GLY A 372 0.09 21.19 28.60
CA GLY A 372 0.78 21.32 29.90
C GLY A 372 2.22 21.84 29.84
N LEU A 373 2.64 22.54 28.78
CA LEU A 373 4.00 23.10 28.60
C LEU A 373 4.32 24.32 29.52
N VAL A 374 3.63 24.43 30.65
CA VAL A 374 3.96 25.36 31.74
C VAL A 374 4.17 24.50 32.97
N ASP A 375 5.43 24.39 33.43
CA ASP A 375 5.85 23.49 34.52
C ASP A 375 4.87 23.51 35.71
N PRO A 376 4.22 22.38 36.07
CA PRO A 376 3.53 22.26 37.33
C PRO A 376 4.51 21.95 38.49
N PRO A 377 4.17 22.33 39.73
CA PRO A 377 5.03 22.10 40.90
C PRO A 377 5.14 20.61 41.24
N ILE A 378 6.36 20.15 41.55
CA ILE A 378 6.67 18.78 41.98
C ILE A 378 6.40 18.65 43.50
N CYS A 379 5.60 17.66 43.93
CA CYS A 379 5.51 17.23 45.33
C CYS A 379 6.48 16.07 45.59
N ARG A 380 6.91 15.92 46.84
CA ARG A 380 7.98 14.97 47.21
C ARG A 380 7.49 13.70 47.90
N GLU A 381 6.22 13.64 48.31
CA GLU A 381 5.54 12.45 48.81
C GLU A 381 4.08 12.51 48.32
N ASP A 382 3.69 11.53 47.52
CA ASP A 382 2.35 11.28 47.00
C ASP A 382 1.73 10.21 47.90
N ALA A 383 0.78 10.61 48.75
CA ALA A 383 0.33 9.77 49.85
C ALA A 383 -0.55 8.60 49.38
N ASP A 384 -1.18 8.71 48.20
CA ASP A 384 -2.02 7.67 47.60
C ASP A 384 -1.52 7.13 46.25
N ASP A 385 -0.35 7.59 45.79
CA ASP A 385 0.43 7.08 44.65
C ASP A 385 -0.31 7.20 43.31
N ASP A 386 -1.13 8.24 43.16
CA ASP A 386 -1.94 8.49 41.97
C ASP A 386 -1.30 9.48 40.98
N GLY A 387 -0.18 10.10 41.35
CA GLY A 387 0.60 11.04 40.56
C GLY A 387 0.06 12.47 40.56
N ILE A 388 -0.92 12.82 41.39
CA ILE A 388 -1.60 14.12 41.40
C ILE A 388 -1.58 14.72 42.82
N CYS A 389 -0.91 15.87 43.00
CA CYS A 389 -0.94 16.52 44.31
C CYS A 389 -2.30 17.14 44.59
N ASP A 390 -3.07 16.55 45.50
CA ASP A 390 -4.40 17.03 45.85
C ASP A 390 -4.61 17.19 47.37
N GLY A 391 -5.86 17.32 47.80
CA GLY A 391 -6.20 17.54 49.22
C GLY A 391 -5.94 16.34 50.13
N LEU A 392 -5.46 15.22 49.59
CA LEU A 392 -5.17 13.98 50.31
C LEU A 392 -3.71 13.87 50.79
N ASP A 393 -2.83 14.80 50.40
CA ASP A 393 -1.40 14.82 50.80
C ASP A 393 -1.11 15.62 52.08
N GLU A 394 -0.32 15.06 53.00
CA GLU A 394 -0.10 15.62 54.35
C GLU A 394 0.87 16.82 54.44
N ILE A 395 1.59 17.20 53.36
CA ILE A 395 2.52 18.36 53.38
C ILE A 395 2.30 19.27 52.17
N CYS A 396 1.44 20.27 52.34
CA CYS A 396 1.40 21.45 51.48
C CYS A 396 1.90 22.68 52.27
N ASN A 397 3.14 23.10 52.07
CA ASN A 397 3.69 24.23 52.82
C ASN A 397 3.29 25.58 52.18
N LEU A 398 2.26 26.19 52.77
CA LEU A 398 2.10 27.64 52.87
C LEU A 398 3.18 28.19 53.81
N ASP A 399 4.28 28.73 53.28
CA ASP A 399 5.04 29.81 53.94
C ASP A 399 5.81 30.68 52.92
N ALA A 400 5.43 31.96 52.90
CA ALA A 400 5.83 32.97 51.95
C ALA A 400 7.27 33.52 52.16
N VAL A 401 8.29 32.82 51.65
CA VAL A 401 9.57 33.46 51.31
C VAL A 401 10.00 33.03 49.90
N ALA A 402 9.85 33.95 48.94
CA ALA A 402 10.32 33.78 47.59
C ALA A 402 11.86 33.66 47.57
N LEU A 403 12.36 32.43 47.41
CA LEU A 403 13.67 32.24 46.79
C LEU A 403 13.47 32.48 45.30
N ASN A 404 13.95 33.64 44.82
CA ASN A 404 13.95 34.00 43.41
C ASN A 404 14.87 33.04 42.63
N CYS A 405 14.34 31.87 42.29
CA CYS A 405 15.01 30.93 41.42
C CYS A 405 15.15 31.58 40.04
N ARG A 406 16.39 31.79 39.57
CA ARG A 406 16.63 32.30 38.22
C ARG A 406 16.90 31.14 37.27
N ALA A 407 16.33 31.21 36.07
CA ALA A 407 16.61 30.26 35.00
C ALA A 407 18.05 30.35 34.46
N LEU A 408 18.74 31.48 34.68
CA LEU A 408 20.10 31.72 34.18
C LEU A 408 21.03 32.23 35.30
N PRO A 409 22.30 31.77 35.33
CA PRO A 409 23.26 32.21 36.34
C PRO A 409 23.60 33.70 36.20
N PRO A 410 23.79 34.45 37.30
CA PRO A 410 24.32 35.81 37.25
C PRO A 410 25.73 35.84 36.62
N ARG A 411 26.06 36.95 35.96
CA ARG A 411 27.44 37.19 35.51
C ARG A 411 28.28 37.60 36.72
N CYS A 412 29.24 36.75 37.10
CA CYS A 412 30.12 36.97 38.21
C CYS A 412 31.45 37.61 37.77
N ALA A 413 32.05 38.40 38.66
CA ALA A 413 33.37 38.98 38.41
C ALA A 413 34.45 37.88 38.46
N ALA A 414 35.59 38.13 37.80
CA ALA A 414 36.71 37.20 37.79
C ALA A 414 37.11 36.78 39.21
N GLY A 415 37.21 35.47 39.45
CA GLY A 415 37.49 34.88 40.77
C GLY A 415 36.26 34.46 41.60
N THR A 416 35.04 34.66 41.08
CA THR A 416 33.79 34.23 41.72
C THR A 416 32.91 33.43 40.76
N VAL A 417 32.07 32.55 41.31
CA VAL A 417 31.12 31.69 40.59
C VAL A 417 29.70 31.89 41.09
N PRO A 418 28.69 31.73 40.23
CA PRO A 418 27.28 31.78 40.64
C PRO A 418 26.96 30.71 41.69
N GLU A 419 26.24 31.09 42.74
CA GLU A 419 25.81 30.15 43.78
C GLU A 419 24.55 29.39 43.33
N LEU A 420 24.63 28.05 43.38
CA LEU A 420 23.52 27.14 43.15
C LEU A 420 23.08 26.52 44.47
N ARG A 421 21.80 26.67 44.84
CA ARG A 421 21.25 26.08 46.07
C ARG A 421 19.97 25.34 45.73
N ASN A 422 19.94 24.04 46.01
CA ASN A 422 18.81 23.13 45.71
C ASN A 422 18.36 23.20 44.24
N GLY A 423 19.31 23.19 43.31
CA GLY A 423 19.04 23.23 41.86
C GLY A 423 18.66 24.62 41.32
N CYS A 424 18.57 25.64 42.17
CA CYS A 424 18.20 27.01 41.78
C CYS A 424 19.40 27.97 41.85
N TRP A 425 19.56 28.82 40.83
CA TRP A 425 20.51 29.94 40.88
C TRP A 425 20.00 31.02 41.82
N THR A 426 20.74 31.32 42.90
CA THR A 426 20.31 32.27 43.95
C THR A 426 20.49 33.73 43.54
N GLY A 427 21.17 33.99 42.42
CA GLY A 427 21.54 35.33 41.96
C GLY A 427 22.76 35.91 42.68
N GLN A 428 23.39 35.18 43.61
CA GLN A 428 24.64 35.58 44.26
C GLN A 428 25.86 34.97 43.56
N CYS A 429 26.99 35.67 43.67
CA CYS A 429 28.30 35.19 43.25
C CYS A 429 29.14 34.90 44.50
N VAL A 430 29.67 33.69 44.62
CA VAL A 430 30.53 33.25 45.73
C VAL A 430 31.95 33.02 45.22
N SER A 431 32.95 33.20 46.08
CA SER A 431 34.34 32.92 45.69
C SER A 431 34.59 31.42 45.53
N TRP A 432 35.59 31.04 44.72
CA TRP A 432 35.99 29.64 44.56
C TRP A 432 36.33 28.96 45.89
N ALA A 433 36.93 29.69 46.84
CA ALA A 433 37.25 29.18 48.18
C ALA A 433 36.00 28.85 49.02
N GLN A 434 34.85 29.47 48.71
CA GLN A 434 33.57 29.17 49.35
C GLN A 434 32.80 28.06 48.62
N CYS A 435 33.13 27.82 47.35
CA CYS A 435 32.48 26.81 46.50
C CYS A 435 33.09 25.40 46.68
N GLY A 436 34.25 25.28 47.33
CA GLY A 436 34.94 24.02 47.59
C GLY A 436 35.23 23.79 49.06
N GLY A 437 34.65 22.73 49.63
CA GLY A 437 35.11 22.19 50.91
C GLY A 437 36.53 21.66 50.79
N GLY A 438 37.51 22.43 51.29
CA GLY A 438 38.82 21.95 51.74
C GLY A 438 39.67 21.13 50.76
N GLY A 439 40.39 21.79 49.85
CA GLY A 439 41.50 21.18 49.11
C GLY A 439 42.13 22.17 48.14
N ALA A 440 43.35 22.63 48.41
CA ALA A 440 44.07 23.54 47.54
C ALA A 440 44.53 22.82 46.25
N VAL A 441 44.24 23.40 45.08
CA VAL A 441 44.84 23.00 43.80
C VAL A 441 45.67 24.17 43.30
N GLU A 442 46.99 23.99 43.27
CA GLU A 442 47.98 24.99 42.84
C GLU A 442 48.27 24.84 41.33
N ALA A 443 47.36 25.28 40.45
CA ALA A 443 47.66 25.75 39.07
C ALA A 443 46.36 26.09 38.31
N GLU A 444 46.39 27.16 37.51
CA GLU A 444 45.29 27.52 36.62
C GLU A 444 45.26 26.61 35.36
N PRO A 445 44.10 26.05 34.95
CA PRO A 445 43.99 25.23 33.74
C PRO A 445 44.05 26.06 32.45
N ILE A 446 44.70 25.52 31.42
CA ILE A 446 44.75 26.11 30.07
C ILE A 446 43.49 25.68 29.29
N MET A 447 42.64 26.65 28.94
CA MET A 447 41.38 26.43 28.22
C MET A 447 41.61 26.39 26.71
N CYS A 448 40.99 25.42 26.02
CA CYS A 448 40.98 25.32 24.55
C CYS A 448 39.53 25.41 24.05
N GLY A 449 39.25 26.18 22.97
CA GLY A 449 37.88 26.30 22.44
C GLY A 449 37.52 27.59 21.68
N GLY A 450 38.41 28.58 21.61
CA GLY A 450 38.26 29.72 20.69
C GLY A 450 38.89 29.43 19.33
N VAL A 451 38.24 29.88 18.24
CA VAL A 451 38.72 29.72 16.85
C VAL A 451 40.19 30.16 16.75
N GLY A 452 41.09 29.19 16.56
CA GLY A 452 42.53 29.43 16.33
C GLY A 452 43.50 28.95 17.42
N GLN A 453 43.06 28.38 18.54
CA GLN A 453 43.98 27.80 19.55
C GLN A 453 44.05 26.27 19.45
N ARG A 454 45.29 25.72 19.45
CA ARG A 454 45.58 24.28 19.47
C ARG A 454 46.30 23.91 20.76
N CYS A 455 46.00 22.73 21.31
CA CYS A 455 46.75 22.18 22.43
C CYS A 455 48.22 21.91 22.04
N PRO A 456 49.16 21.91 23.01
CA PRO A 456 50.52 21.45 22.79
C PRO A 456 50.57 20.00 22.28
N LEU A 457 51.65 19.65 21.57
CA LEU A 457 51.88 18.28 21.08
C LEU A 457 51.83 17.25 22.22
N GLY A 458 50.97 16.24 22.07
CA GLY A 458 50.76 15.17 23.06
C GLY A 458 49.55 15.35 23.97
N MET A 459 48.70 16.35 23.72
CA MET A 459 47.49 16.60 24.49
C MET A 459 46.26 16.79 23.59
N SER A 460 45.14 16.21 24.00
CA SER A 460 43.85 16.29 23.33
C SER A 460 42.89 17.22 24.09
N CYS A 461 42.10 18.01 23.36
CA CYS A 461 41.12 18.93 23.97
C CYS A 461 39.89 18.12 24.39
N TYR A 462 39.58 18.12 25.69
CA TYR A 462 38.52 17.31 26.31
C TYR A 462 37.45 18.20 26.92
N VAL A 463 36.20 17.75 26.87
CA VAL A 463 35.07 18.39 27.55
C VAL A 463 34.87 17.69 28.88
N TYR A 464 34.90 18.42 30.00
CA TYR A 464 34.65 17.87 31.33
C TYR A 464 33.22 18.15 31.77
N ASP A 465 32.54 17.13 32.28
CA ASP A 465 31.32 17.26 33.09
C ASP A 465 31.71 17.45 34.56
N PHE A 466 31.86 18.70 35.00
CA PHE A 466 31.82 19.03 36.42
C PHE A 466 30.87 20.20 36.64
N ALA A 467 29.69 19.90 37.17
CA ALA A 467 28.89 20.83 37.96
C ALA A 467 28.85 20.33 39.42
N CYS A 468 28.94 21.25 40.38
CA CYS A 468 28.82 20.93 41.80
C CYS A 468 27.37 20.54 42.16
N GLY A 469 27.09 19.25 42.26
CA GLY A 469 25.82 18.67 42.73
C GLY A 469 25.59 17.27 42.13
N PRO A 470 24.87 16.35 42.80
CA PRO A 470 24.64 15.01 42.26
C PRO A 470 23.83 15.10 40.96
N ALA A 471 24.34 14.43 39.93
CA ALA A 471 23.96 14.59 38.54
C ALA A 471 22.53 14.11 38.22
N GLY A 472 21.84 14.90 37.40
CA GLY A 472 20.72 14.49 36.55
C GLY A 472 20.95 15.06 35.15
N ASN A 473 20.83 14.23 34.13
CA ASN A 473 21.22 14.51 32.74
C ASN A 473 20.44 15.69 32.13
N GLY A 474 21.16 16.68 31.60
CA GLY A 474 20.61 17.75 30.77
C GLY A 474 21.73 18.48 30.04
N GLY A 475 21.73 18.39 28.70
CA GLY A 475 22.78 18.94 27.84
C GLY A 475 22.83 20.48 27.87
N GLY A 476 24.00 21.00 28.22
CA GLY A 476 24.37 22.41 28.10
C GLY A 476 25.85 22.54 27.73
N VAL A 477 26.22 23.57 26.96
CA VAL A 477 27.56 23.74 26.40
C VAL A 477 28.60 24.04 27.50
N CYS A 478 29.55 23.13 27.68
CA CYS A 478 30.65 23.22 28.68
C CYS A 478 31.99 23.66 28.04
N PRO A 479 32.88 24.36 28.79
CA PRO A 479 34.21 24.72 28.29
C PRO A 479 35.19 23.54 28.30
N SER A 480 36.11 23.51 27.32
CA SER A 480 37.07 22.42 27.09
C SER A 480 38.47 22.74 27.62
N ALA A 481 39.23 21.73 28.04
CA ALA A 481 40.63 21.84 28.50
C ALA A 481 41.53 20.75 27.89
N CYS A 482 42.83 21.01 27.76
CA CYS A 482 43.78 20.03 27.20
C CYS A 482 44.19 18.97 28.25
N VAL A 483 44.16 17.68 27.90
CA VAL A 483 44.67 16.56 28.72
C VAL A 483 45.65 15.68 27.98
N ASP A 484 46.51 15.00 28.75
CA ASP A 484 47.57 14.11 28.28
C ASP A 484 47.02 12.76 27.78
N ASP A 485 47.43 12.35 26.57
CA ASP A 485 46.90 11.17 25.88
C ASP A 485 47.25 9.84 26.59
N ALA A 486 48.24 9.84 27.48
CA ALA A 486 48.67 8.65 28.21
C ALA A 486 47.71 8.18 29.32
N ALA A 487 46.69 8.96 29.68
CA ALA A 487 45.86 8.71 30.87
C ALA A 487 44.55 7.92 30.64
N VAL A 488 44.18 7.59 29.40
CA VAL A 488 42.80 7.13 29.08
C VAL A 488 42.64 5.62 28.82
N CYS A 489 43.69 4.79 28.96
CA CYS A 489 43.53 3.34 28.83
C CYS A 489 44.19 2.55 29.96
N SER A 490 43.39 1.84 30.75
CA SER A 490 43.89 0.81 31.67
C SER A 490 44.15 -0.49 30.90
N ALA A 491 45.24 -1.20 31.22
CA ALA A 491 45.62 -2.44 30.55
C ALA A 491 44.61 -3.58 30.78
N VAL A 492 44.05 -4.13 29.69
CA VAL A 492 43.21 -5.34 29.68
C VAL A 492 44.04 -6.52 29.15
N ARG A 493 43.83 -7.73 29.69
CA ARG A 493 44.55 -8.95 29.30
C ARG A 493 44.13 -9.42 27.90
N PRO A 494 44.96 -10.20 27.18
CA PRO A 494 44.58 -10.76 25.88
C PRO A 494 43.35 -11.66 26.01
N GLY A 495 42.23 -11.28 25.37
CA GLY A 495 41.01 -12.10 25.26
C GLY A 495 39.70 -11.46 25.73
N GLU A 496 39.69 -10.22 26.24
CA GLU A 496 38.45 -9.52 26.63
C GLU A 496 38.24 -8.24 25.80
N PHE A 497 36.97 -7.96 25.42
CA PHE A 497 36.57 -6.75 24.72
C PHE A 497 36.19 -5.66 25.72
N GLY A 498 36.75 -4.46 25.56
CA GLY A 498 36.29 -3.24 26.23
C GLY A 498 35.63 -2.31 25.21
N ASP A 499 34.56 -1.62 25.62
CA ASP A 499 33.85 -0.64 24.79
C ASP A 499 34.68 0.63 24.60
N CYS A 500 35.05 0.92 23.35
CA CYS A 500 35.63 2.20 22.91
C CYS A 500 34.82 2.75 21.74
N ARG A 501 34.20 3.92 21.92
CA ARG A 501 33.29 4.56 20.94
C ARG A 501 34.00 5.40 19.85
N ALA A 502 35.27 5.13 19.52
CA ALA A 502 35.98 5.89 18.47
C ALA A 502 36.79 5.00 17.52
N ILE A 503 36.76 5.37 16.23
CA ILE A 503 37.57 4.77 15.16
C ILE A 503 39.03 5.20 15.37
N ILE A 504 39.93 4.23 15.52
CA ILE A 504 41.35 4.46 15.80
C ILE A 504 42.25 4.29 14.56
N GLY A 505 41.71 3.82 13.44
CA GLY A 505 42.40 3.75 12.13
C GLY A 505 41.82 2.68 11.21
N TRP A 506 42.63 2.21 10.25
CA TRP A 506 42.26 1.16 9.28
C TRP A 506 42.97 -0.16 9.60
N GLY A 507 42.25 -1.28 9.54
CA GLY A 507 42.75 -2.62 9.82
C GLY A 507 42.20 -3.67 8.85
N VAL A 508 42.75 -4.88 8.87
CA VAL A 508 42.30 -5.99 8.02
C VAL A 508 41.35 -6.87 8.82
N SER A 509 40.14 -7.01 8.30
CA SER A 509 39.13 -7.93 8.81
C SER A 509 39.54 -9.40 8.61
N ALA A 510 38.91 -10.33 9.33
CA ALA A 510 39.23 -11.77 9.25
C ALA A 510 39.03 -12.39 7.86
N ASN A 511 38.34 -11.69 6.95
CA ASN A 511 38.12 -12.03 5.55
C ASN A 511 39.09 -11.31 4.59
N GLY A 512 40.16 -10.68 5.09
CA GLY A 512 41.21 -10.10 4.25
C GLY A 512 40.88 -8.73 3.63
N VAL A 513 39.79 -8.08 4.06
CA VAL A 513 39.37 -6.76 3.56
C VAL A 513 39.83 -5.66 4.51
N CYS A 514 40.46 -4.62 3.97
CA CYS A 514 40.80 -3.42 4.74
C CYS A 514 39.54 -2.60 5.05
N GLY A 515 39.31 -2.27 6.31
CA GLY A 515 38.18 -1.46 6.77
C GLY A 515 38.52 -0.61 7.99
N ALA A 516 37.67 0.37 8.31
CA ALA A 516 37.81 1.17 9.51
C ALA A 516 37.61 0.30 10.76
N VAL A 517 38.53 0.37 11.73
CA VAL A 517 38.47 -0.41 12.96
C VAL A 517 38.24 0.49 14.17
N SER A 518 37.21 0.15 14.95
CA SER A 518 37.00 0.63 16.31
C SER A 518 37.39 -0.50 17.28
N GLY A 519 38.52 -0.35 17.96
CA GLY A 519 39.03 -1.35 18.90
C GLY A 519 40.05 -2.34 18.32
N CYS A 520 40.61 -3.16 19.21
CA CYS A 520 41.69 -4.11 18.93
C CYS A 520 41.17 -5.39 18.25
N ALA A 521 40.86 -5.34 16.95
CA ALA A 521 40.70 -6.55 16.14
C ALA A 521 41.76 -6.57 15.06
N CYS A 522 42.65 -7.56 15.08
CA CYS A 522 43.60 -7.80 14.01
C CYS A 522 43.74 -9.31 13.74
N ASP A 523 43.50 -9.68 12.49
CA ASP A 523 43.84 -10.99 11.94
C ASP A 523 45.35 -11.27 12.12
N ALA A 524 45.69 -12.53 12.45
CA ALA A 524 47.05 -12.99 12.67
C ALA A 524 47.95 -12.82 11.43
N GLY A 525 47.36 -12.68 10.23
CA GLY A 525 48.09 -12.44 8.98
C GLY A 525 48.83 -11.10 8.88
N CYS A 526 48.36 -10.04 9.56
CA CYS A 526 48.93 -8.68 9.47
C CYS A 526 49.51 -8.11 10.77
N ALA A 527 49.85 -8.98 11.73
CA ALA A 527 50.66 -8.67 12.91
C ALA A 527 50.15 -7.51 13.80
N GLY A 528 48.84 -7.30 13.89
CA GLY A 528 48.30 -6.36 14.87
C GLY A 528 48.44 -4.88 14.52
N ARG A 529 48.69 -4.52 13.26
CA ARG A 529 48.96 -3.13 12.85
C ARG A 529 47.69 -2.37 12.48
N VAL A 530 47.56 -1.16 13.02
CA VAL A 530 46.58 -0.16 12.60
C VAL A 530 47.26 0.81 11.64
N PHE A 531 46.62 1.08 10.50
CA PHE A 531 47.13 1.96 9.45
C PHE A 531 46.43 3.32 9.51
N PRO A 532 47.15 4.41 9.14
CA PRO A 532 46.58 5.75 9.16
C PRO A 532 45.51 5.96 8.08
N ASP A 533 45.54 5.18 7.00
CA ASP A 533 44.57 5.22 5.91
C ASP A 533 44.45 3.85 5.20
N GLU A 534 43.38 3.71 4.42
CA GLU A 534 43.06 2.50 3.64
C GLU A 534 44.18 2.12 2.67
N ARG A 535 44.82 3.11 2.03
CA ARG A 535 45.86 2.90 1.04
C ARG A 535 47.11 2.28 1.66
N ALA A 536 47.48 2.70 2.86
CA ALA A 536 48.57 2.11 3.63
C ALA A 536 48.26 0.68 4.07
N CYS A 537 47.01 0.38 4.42
CA CYS A 537 46.54 -0.97 4.73
C CYS A 537 46.63 -1.90 3.51
N VAL A 538 46.03 -1.50 2.38
CA VAL A 538 45.99 -2.29 1.14
C VAL A 538 47.39 -2.60 0.62
N ASN A 539 48.26 -1.59 0.53
CA ASN A 539 49.62 -1.78 0.01
C ASN A 539 50.49 -2.69 0.88
N THR A 540 50.21 -2.77 2.18
CA THR A 540 51.01 -3.56 3.13
C THR A 540 50.47 -4.98 3.28
N CYS A 541 49.15 -5.17 3.24
CA CYS A 541 48.49 -6.43 3.59
C CYS A 541 47.94 -7.20 2.38
N GLN A 542 47.44 -6.56 1.33
CA GLN A 542 46.94 -7.28 0.14
C GLN A 542 48.06 -7.64 -0.86
N ALA A 543 49.28 -7.11 -0.67
CA ALA A 543 50.45 -7.48 -1.46
C ALA A 543 51.11 -8.79 -1.00
N ARG A 544 50.56 -9.46 0.02
CA ARG A 544 50.97 -10.77 0.54
C ARG A 544 49.83 -11.75 0.40
#